data_AF-A0AAC9LJR7-F1
#
_entry.id   AF-A0AAC9LJR7-F1
#
_cell.length_a   1.000
_cell.length_b   1.000
_cell.length_c   1.000
_cell.angle_alpha   90.00
_cell.angle_beta   90.00
_cell.angle_gamma   90.00
#
_symmetry.space_group_name_H-M   'P 1'
#
loop_
_entity.id
_entity.type
_entity.pdbx_description
1 polymer ?
#
loop_
_entity_poly.entity_id
_entity_poly.type
_entity_poly.pdbx_seq_one_letter_code
_entity_poly.pdbx_strand_id
1 'polypeptide(L)'
;MKRISTLLFLISLTISCAQNEQDKIVGKWKIASVNSGDFYLNTKTDSISISKEFKKVFNDSLALDNVIKVAKMTYNNNVMEFNDSGVFNQMIDNELKMYGTYEIKPSIEKINVLLKDKVNWEMEYELVENQLHLTTTLYGKKSEFVLERVKK
;
A
#
# COMPACT_ATOMS: atom_id res chain seq x y z
N MET A 1 -15.45 -19.37 45.15
CA MET A 1 -14.13 -18.90 44.66
C MET A 1 -13.73 -19.48 43.31
N LYS A 2 -13.89 -20.79 43.03
CA LYS A 2 -13.49 -21.39 41.74
C LYS A 2 -14.17 -20.77 40.50
N ARG A 3 -15.47 -20.45 40.56
CA ARG A 3 -16.24 -19.89 39.43
C ARG A 3 -15.82 -18.47 39.01
N ILE A 4 -15.34 -17.64 39.95
CA ILE A 4 -14.87 -16.28 39.66
C ILE A 4 -13.51 -16.33 38.96
N SER A 5 -12.66 -17.28 39.36
CA SER A 5 -11.34 -17.47 38.74
C SER A 5 -11.43 -17.99 37.29
N THR A 6 -12.44 -18.80 36.96
CA THR A 6 -12.68 -19.27 35.59
C THR A 6 -13.16 -18.14 34.67
N LEU A 7 -13.95 -17.19 35.20
CA LEU A 7 -14.47 -16.07 34.43
C LEU A 7 -13.37 -15.05 34.06
N LEU A 8 -12.46 -14.76 34.99
CA LEU A 8 -11.29 -13.91 34.74
C LEU A 8 -10.34 -14.49 33.68
N PHE A 9 -10.17 -15.81 33.65
CA PHE A 9 -9.34 -16.50 32.65
C PHE A 9 -9.94 -16.43 31.23
N LEU A 10 -11.28 -16.47 31.11
CA LEU A 10 -11.98 -16.35 29.82
C LEU A 10 -11.90 -14.92 29.26
N ILE A 11 -11.93 -13.89 30.11
CA ILE A 11 -11.80 -12.49 29.69
C ILE A 11 -10.38 -12.19 29.18
N SER A 12 -9.33 -12.78 29.80
CA SER A 12 -7.96 -12.63 29.30
C SER A 12 -7.73 -13.27 27.93
N LEU A 13 -8.46 -14.35 27.58
CA LEU A 13 -8.36 -15.00 26.28
C LEU A 13 -8.98 -14.16 25.15
N THR A 14 -10.00 -13.35 25.43
CA THR A 14 -10.63 -12.48 24.42
C THR A 14 -9.79 -11.25 24.06
N ILE A 15 -8.91 -10.79 24.97
CA ILE A 15 -8.09 -9.59 24.72
C ILE A 15 -6.91 -9.93 23.80
N SER A 16 -6.36 -11.15 23.86
CA SER A 16 -5.26 -11.58 22.97
C SER A 16 -5.67 -11.81 21.52
N CYS A 17 -6.98 -11.96 21.23
CA CYS A 17 -7.48 -12.14 19.87
C CYS A 17 -7.87 -10.82 19.17
N ALA A 18 -7.85 -9.69 19.88
CA ALA A 18 -7.95 -8.36 19.29
C ALA A 18 -6.56 -7.75 19.14
N GLN A 19 -5.64 -8.47 18.47
CA GLN A 19 -4.48 -7.79 17.89
C GLN A 19 -5.03 -6.77 16.89
N ASN A 20 -4.80 -5.49 17.19
CA ASN A 20 -5.39 -4.39 16.45
C ASN A 20 -4.96 -4.56 14.99
N GLU A 21 -5.92 -4.63 14.06
CA GLU A 21 -5.64 -4.72 12.62
C GLU A 21 -4.67 -3.60 12.17
N GLN A 22 -4.71 -2.47 12.87
CA GLN A 22 -3.75 -1.38 12.79
C GLN A 22 -2.29 -1.87 12.93
N ASP A 23 -1.99 -2.69 13.95
CA ASP A 23 -0.63 -3.17 14.24
C ASP A 23 -0.07 -4.02 13.09
N LYS A 24 -0.94 -4.64 12.29
CA LYS A 24 -0.53 -5.47 11.15
C LYS A 24 -0.04 -4.61 9.97
N ILE A 25 -0.63 -3.42 9.75
CA ILE A 25 -0.24 -2.52 8.66
C ILE A 25 0.91 -1.60 9.09
N VAL A 26 1.05 -1.29 10.38
CA VAL A 26 2.13 -0.44 10.88
C VAL A 26 3.50 -0.96 10.41
N GLY A 27 4.29 -0.08 9.79
CA GLY A 27 5.61 -0.39 9.25
C GLY A 27 5.94 0.35 7.96
N LYS A 28 7.12 0.05 7.44
CA LYS A 28 7.61 0.52 6.14
C LYS A 28 7.41 -0.57 5.09
N TRP A 29 6.88 -0.18 3.94
CA TRP A 29 6.47 -1.06 2.87
C TRP A 29 7.05 -0.55 1.56
N LYS A 30 7.82 -1.39 0.87
CA LYS A 30 8.40 -1.09 -0.43
C LYS A 30 7.56 -1.72 -1.53
N ILE A 31 7.31 -0.98 -2.61
CA ILE A 31 6.58 -1.52 -3.76
C ILE A 31 7.38 -2.67 -4.39
N ALA A 32 6.78 -3.85 -4.46
CA ALA A 32 7.30 -5.04 -5.15
C ALA A 32 6.72 -5.16 -6.57
N SER A 33 5.46 -4.79 -6.77
CA SER A 33 4.87 -4.65 -8.09
C SER A 33 3.70 -3.68 -8.13
N VAL A 34 3.40 -3.17 -9.33
CA VAL A 34 2.26 -2.30 -9.63
C VAL A 34 1.56 -2.82 -10.86
N ASN A 35 0.23 -2.87 -10.81
CA ASN A 35 -0.63 -3.05 -11.97
C ASN A 35 -1.60 -1.87 -12.05
N SER A 36 -1.38 -0.95 -12.99
CA SER A 36 -2.23 0.23 -13.17
C SER A 36 -3.38 0.02 -14.17
N GLY A 37 -3.49 -1.19 -14.74
CA GLY A 37 -4.29 -1.47 -15.93
C GLY A 37 -3.64 -0.99 -17.24
N ASP A 38 -2.84 0.08 -17.20
CA ASP A 38 -2.07 0.54 -18.35
C ASP A 38 -0.73 -0.19 -18.50
N PHE A 39 -0.10 -0.49 -17.37
CA PHE A 39 1.10 -1.31 -17.33
C PHE A 39 1.14 -2.16 -16.06
N TYR A 40 1.89 -3.25 -16.15
CA TYR A 40 2.38 -4.01 -15.02
C TYR A 40 3.88 -3.79 -14.88
N LEU A 41 4.35 -3.47 -13.68
CA LEU A 41 5.76 -3.33 -13.34
C LEU A 41 6.08 -4.22 -12.15
N ASN A 42 7.13 -5.03 -12.25
CA ASN A 42 7.71 -5.78 -11.14
C ASN A 42 9.08 -5.19 -10.79
N THR A 43 9.18 -4.55 -9.63
CA THR A 43 10.38 -3.78 -9.24
C THR A 43 11.56 -4.68 -8.87
N LYS A 44 11.30 -5.93 -8.49
CA LYS A 44 12.34 -6.92 -8.13
C LYS A 44 13.10 -7.45 -9.32
N THR A 45 12.39 -7.64 -10.43
CA THR A 45 12.95 -8.18 -11.68
C THR A 45 13.21 -7.11 -12.73
N ASP A 46 12.86 -5.85 -12.43
CA ASP A 46 12.85 -4.72 -13.36
C ASP A 46 12.06 -4.99 -14.66
N SER A 47 11.11 -5.94 -14.60
CA SER A 47 10.28 -6.33 -15.74
C SER A 47 9.03 -5.46 -15.85
N ILE A 48 8.69 -5.06 -17.08
CA ILE A 48 7.52 -4.24 -17.36
C ILE A 48 6.75 -4.79 -18.55
N SER A 49 5.43 -4.81 -18.44
CA SER A 49 4.50 -5.13 -19.51
C SER A 49 3.55 -3.96 -19.70
N ILE A 50 3.35 -3.53 -20.94
CA ILE A 50 2.49 -2.40 -21.28
C ILE A 50 1.28 -2.92 -22.06
N SER A 51 0.08 -2.49 -21.67
CA SER A 51 -1.15 -2.81 -22.38
C SER A 51 -1.12 -2.31 -23.83
N LYS A 52 -1.86 -2.97 -24.71
CA LYS A 52 -1.94 -2.56 -26.13
C LYS A 52 -2.61 -1.19 -26.25
N GLU A 53 -3.60 -0.94 -25.41
CA GLU A 53 -4.38 0.29 -25.35
C GLU A 53 -3.49 1.46 -24.95
N PHE A 54 -2.65 1.30 -23.92
CA PHE A 54 -1.73 2.35 -23.50
C PHE A 54 -0.66 2.62 -24.56
N LYS A 55 -0.12 1.58 -25.21
CA LYS A 55 0.85 1.76 -26.32
C LYS A 55 0.29 2.63 -27.45
N LYS A 56 -1.01 2.49 -27.78
CA LYS A 56 -1.66 3.26 -28.84
C LYS A 56 -1.78 4.76 -28.55
N VAL A 57 -1.64 5.18 -27.29
CA VAL A 57 -1.61 6.60 -26.91
C VAL A 57 -0.33 7.28 -27.40
N PHE A 58 0.74 6.52 -27.59
CA PHE A 58 2.05 7.03 -27.99
C PHE A 58 2.28 6.80 -29.48
N ASN A 59 2.42 7.89 -30.23
CA ASN A 59 2.80 7.85 -31.63
C ASN A 59 4.33 7.73 -31.83
N ASP A 60 5.09 7.92 -30.76
CA ASP A 60 6.55 7.92 -30.74
C ASP A 60 7.06 6.92 -29.67
N SER A 61 7.93 6.02 -30.07
CA SER A 61 8.56 5.05 -29.17
C SER A 61 9.41 5.71 -28.09
N LEU A 62 10.07 6.83 -28.40
CA LEU A 62 10.92 7.54 -27.44
C LEU A 62 10.07 8.14 -26.29
N ALA A 63 8.90 8.69 -26.62
CA ALA A 63 7.97 9.18 -25.61
C ALA A 63 7.49 8.06 -24.67
N LEU A 64 7.16 6.88 -25.21
CA LEU A 64 6.80 5.71 -24.41
C LEU A 64 7.95 5.24 -23.52
N ASP A 65 9.17 5.16 -24.06
CA ASP A 65 10.36 4.74 -23.30
C ASP A 65 10.66 5.69 -22.14
N ASN A 66 10.48 7.00 -22.34
CA ASN A 66 10.63 8.00 -21.28
C ASN A 66 9.59 7.81 -20.17
N VAL A 67 8.32 7.54 -20.51
CA VAL A 67 7.27 7.24 -19.53
C VAL A 67 7.60 5.97 -18.74
N ILE A 68 8.04 4.91 -19.42
CA ILE A 68 8.49 3.66 -18.78
C ILE A 68 9.63 3.93 -17.81
N LYS A 69 10.62 4.73 -18.22
CA LYS A 69 11.76 5.09 -17.37
C LYS A 69 11.34 5.85 -16.12
N VAL A 70 10.44 6.83 -16.26
CA VAL A 70 9.89 7.59 -15.13
C VAL A 70 9.09 6.69 -14.19
N ALA A 71 8.26 5.79 -14.72
CA ALA A 71 7.51 4.84 -13.92
C ALA A 71 8.45 3.93 -13.11
N LYS A 72 9.46 3.34 -13.76
CA LYS A 72 10.48 2.53 -13.09
C LYS A 72 11.17 3.29 -11.96
N MET A 73 11.64 4.51 -12.21
CA MET A 73 12.27 5.35 -11.16
C MET A 73 11.31 5.59 -10.00
N THR A 74 10.07 5.98 -10.31
CA THR A 74 9.05 6.34 -9.33
C THR A 74 8.69 5.18 -8.40
N TYR A 75 8.59 3.95 -8.93
CA TYR A 75 8.12 2.79 -8.16
C TYR A 75 9.25 1.96 -7.56
N ASN A 76 10.43 1.88 -8.19
CA ASN A 76 11.54 1.03 -7.71
C ASN A 76 12.06 1.45 -6.33
N ASN A 77 12.00 2.74 -6.00
CA ASN A 77 12.46 3.29 -4.73
C ASN A 77 11.33 3.93 -3.91
N ASN A 78 10.10 3.51 -4.18
CA ASN A 78 8.93 3.97 -3.45
C ASN A 78 8.77 3.19 -2.14
N VAL A 79 8.74 3.90 -1.03
CA VAL A 79 8.49 3.36 0.31
C VAL A 79 7.33 4.10 0.93
N MET A 80 6.30 3.35 1.31
CA MET A 80 5.17 3.83 2.08
C MET A 80 5.36 3.46 3.56
N GLU A 81 5.14 4.39 4.46
CA GLU A 81 5.22 4.18 5.90
C GLU A 81 3.89 4.51 6.54
N PHE A 82 3.35 3.54 7.27
CA PHE A 82 2.21 3.69 8.16
C PHE A 82 2.75 3.56 9.58
N ASN A 83 2.81 4.65 10.36
CA ASN A 83 3.32 4.56 11.73
C ASN A 83 2.22 4.33 12.76
N ASP A 84 2.61 3.93 13.97
CA ASP A 84 1.72 3.66 15.10
C ASP A 84 0.91 4.87 15.57
N SER A 85 1.36 6.08 15.24
CA SER A 85 0.75 7.35 15.60
C SER A 85 -0.30 7.83 14.57
N GLY A 86 -0.64 7.01 13.58
CA GLY A 86 -1.63 7.36 12.55
C GLY A 86 -1.11 8.30 11.46
N VAL A 87 0.21 8.41 11.28
CA VAL A 87 0.85 9.21 10.24
C VAL A 87 1.25 8.34 9.06
N PHE A 88 0.97 8.84 7.87
CA PHE A 88 1.38 8.25 6.60
C PHE A 88 2.48 9.09 5.95
N ASN A 89 3.56 8.42 5.53
CA ASN A 89 4.61 9.01 4.71
C ASN A 89 4.79 8.20 3.42
N GLN A 90 5.03 8.88 2.31
CA GLN A 90 5.55 8.27 1.09
C GLN A 90 6.89 8.90 0.72
N MET A 91 7.90 8.05 0.60
CA MET A 91 9.24 8.42 0.18
C MET A 91 9.52 7.84 -1.21
N ILE A 92 10.07 8.64 -2.12
CA ILE A 92 10.60 8.18 -3.41
C ILE A 92 12.04 8.67 -3.50
N ASP A 93 13.00 7.78 -3.73
CA ASP A 93 14.43 8.10 -3.74
C ASP A 93 14.90 8.82 -2.46
N ASN A 94 14.37 8.41 -1.30
CA ASN A 94 14.61 9.03 0.01
C ASN A 94 14.14 10.50 0.13
N GLU A 95 13.35 11.00 -0.80
CA GLU A 95 12.68 12.28 -0.69
C GLU A 95 11.21 12.10 -0.29
N LEU A 96 10.75 12.92 0.66
CA LEU A 96 9.35 12.93 1.07
C LEU A 96 8.47 13.49 -0.06
N LYS A 97 7.60 12.65 -0.61
CA LYS A 97 6.67 13.02 -1.69
C LYS A 97 5.25 13.23 -1.20
N MET A 98 4.78 12.40 -0.27
CA MET A 98 3.46 12.56 0.34
C MET A 98 3.55 12.41 1.85
N TYR A 99 2.73 13.19 2.55
CA TYR A 99 2.62 13.20 4.00
C TYR A 99 1.16 13.47 4.40
N GLY A 100 0.67 12.72 5.37
CA GLY A 100 -0.69 12.88 5.87
C GLY A 100 -0.95 12.06 7.12
N THR A 101 -2.23 11.97 7.48
CA THR A 101 -2.70 11.02 8.48
C THR A 101 -3.44 9.88 7.80
N TYR A 102 -3.55 8.74 8.46
CA TYR A 102 -4.35 7.63 7.95
C TYR A 102 -5.22 7.02 9.04
N GLU A 103 -6.34 6.46 8.61
CA GLU A 103 -7.26 5.68 9.43
C GLU A 103 -7.49 4.33 8.73
N ILE A 104 -7.50 3.25 9.50
CA ILE A 104 -7.87 1.92 9.01
C ILE A 104 -9.31 1.66 9.45
N LYS A 105 -10.12 1.14 8.52
CA LYS A 105 -11.50 0.68 8.75
C LYS A 105 -11.54 -0.82 8.49
N PRO A 106 -11.17 -1.66 9.48
CA PRO A 106 -10.98 -3.09 9.25
C PRO A 106 -12.26 -3.82 8.85
N SER A 107 -13.43 -3.35 9.33
CA SER A 107 -14.73 -3.96 9.03
C SER A 107 -15.10 -3.96 7.55
N ILE A 108 -14.43 -3.14 6.74
CA ILE A 108 -14.64 -3.03 5.29
C ILE A 108 -13.32 -3.11 4.51
N GLU A 109 -12.23 -3.52 5.16
CA GLU A 109 -10.90 -3.70 4.54
C GLU A 109 -10.42 -2.44 3.79
N LYS A 110 -10.63 -1.26 4.39
CA LYS A 110 -10.20 0.02 3.80
C LYS A 110 -9.17 0.76 4.64
N ILE A 111 -8.24 1.40 3.96
CA ILE A 111 -7.35 2.44 4.49
C ILE A 111 -7.79 3.75 3.86
N ASN A 112 -7.93 4.77 4.69
CA ASN A 112 -8.15 6.12 4.20
C ASN A 112 -6.97 7.01 4.60
N VAL A 113 -6.29 7.58 3.61
CA VAL A 113 -5.16 8.48 3.82
C VAL A 113 -5.63 9.91 3.54
N LEU A 114 -5.60 10.75 4.57
CA LEU A 114 -5.85 12.18 4.45
C LEU A 114 -4.53 12.92 4.28
N LEU A 115 -4.21 13.30 3.06
CA LEU A 115 -3.02 14.06 2.74
C LEU A 115 -3.17 15.52 3.19
N LYS A 116 -2.04 16.18 3.49
CA LYS A 116 -2.00 17.56 3.99
C LYS A 116 -2.66 18.58 3.04
N ASP A 117 -2.66 18.29 1.74
CA ASP A 117 -3.33 19.05 0.69
C ASP A 117 -4.84 18.76 0.57
N LYS A 118 -5.42 18.05 1.56
CA LYS A 118 -6.83 17.65 1.66
C LYS A 118 -7.29 16.67 0.58
N VAL A 119 -6.35 16.01 -0.11
CA VAL A 119 -6.70 14.88 -0.96
C VAL A 119 -6.96 13.67 -0.06
N ASN A 120 -8.17 13.13 -0.17
CA ASN A 120 -8.55 11.90 0.52
C ASN A 120 -8.28 10.71 -0.41
N TRP A 121 -7.27 9.91 -0.08
CA TRP A 121 -6.90 8.73 -0.84
C TRP A 121 -7.44 7.49 -0.14
N GLU A 122 -8.55 6.98 -0.67
CA GLU A 122 -9.16 5.74 -0.20
C GLU A 122 -8.56 4.54 -0.97
N MET A 123 -8.21 3.51 -0.21
CA MET A 123 -7.64 2.27 -0.72
C MET A 123 -8.31 1.09 -0.02
N GLU A 124 -8.62 0.04 -0.78
CA GLU A 124 -8.86 -1.29 -0.23
C GLU A 124 -7.50 -1.91 0.13
N TYR A 125 -7.44 -2.69 1.20
CA TYR A 125 -6.22 -3.40 1.59
C TYR A 125 -6.48 -4.86 1.90
N GLU A 126 -5.47 -5.69 1.61
CA GLU A 126 -5.43 -7.07 2.05
C GLU A 126 -4.00 -7.40 2.51
N LEU A 127 -3.88 -8.19 3.58
CA LEU A 127 -2.61 -8.75 4.01
C LEU A 127 -2.54 -10.23 3.62
N VAL A 128 -1.73 -10.52 2.60
CA VAL A 128 -1.51 -11.88 2.11
C VAL A 128 -0.10 -12.30 2.48
N GLU A 129 0.02 -13.31 3.34
CA GLU A 129 1.28 -13.77 3.94
C GLU A 129 2.04 -12.63 4.68
N ASN A 130 2.98 -11.98 4.00
CA ASN A 130 3.78 -10.85 4.50
C ASN A 130 3.79 -9.65 3.52
N GLN A 131 2.81 -9.62 2.61
CA GLN A 131 2.64 -8.56 1.63
C GLN A 131 1.40 -7.75 1.95
N LEU A 132 1.53 -6.44 1.79
CA LEU A 132 0.41 -5.51 1.81
C LEU A 132 -0.04 -5.30 0.37
N HIS A 133 -1.25 -5.72 0.06
CA HIS A 133 -1.90 -5.50 -1.22
C HIS A 133 -2.80 -4.28 -1.06
N LEU A 134 -2.59 -3.24 -1.87
CA LEU A 134 -3.41 -2.04 -1.88
C LEU A 134 -4.10 -1.92 -3.23
N THR A 135 -5.40 -1.71 -3.22
CA THR A 135 -6.20 -1.47 -4.41
C THR A 135 -6.85 -0.09 -4.34
N THR A 136 -6.76 0.68 -5.42
CA THR A 136 -7.37 2.01 -5.51
C THR A 136 -7.75 2.33 -6.96
N THR A 137 -8.34 3.49 -7.19
CA THR A 137 -8.61 3.99 -8.55
C THR A 137 -7.72 5.18 -8.85
N LEU A 138 -6.84 5.05 -9.84
CA LEU A 138 -6.03 6.15 -10.36
C LEU A 138 -6.44 6.43 -11.80
N TYR A 139 -6.69 7.70 -12.13
CA TYR A 139 -7.09 8.13 -13.47
C TYR A 139 -8.28 7.34 -14.06
N GLY A 140 -9.23 6.96 -13.20
CA GLY A 140 -10.42 6.18 -13.60
C GLY A 140 -10.16 4.70 -13.84
N LYS A 141 -8.96 4.18 -13.54
CA LYS A 141 -8.61 2.76 -13.66
C LYS A 141 -8.25 2.15 -12.32
N LYS A 142 -8.67 0.90 -12.11
CA LYS A 142 -8.24 0.10 -10.97
C LYS A 142 -6.72 -0.03 -11.02
N SER A 143 -6.06 0.35 -9.93
CA SER A 143 -4.64 0.23 -9.71
C SER A 143 -4.39 -0.65 -8.49
N GLU A 144 -3.52 -1.63 -8.65
CA GLU A 144 -3.14 -2.57 -7.62
C GLU A 144 -1.65 -2.41 -7.31
N PHE A 145 -1.31 -2.37 -6.04
CA PHE A 145 0.05 -2.27 -5.52
C PHE A 145 0.30 -3.47 -4.62
N VAL A 146 1.36 -4.21 -4.89
CA VAL A 146 1.85 -5.25 -3.97
C VAL A 146 3.10 -4.70 -3.30
N LEU A 147 3.07 -4.60 -1.98
CA LEU A 147 4.16 -4.07 -1.19
C LEU A 147 4.72 -5.12 -0.23
N GLU A 148 6.02 -5.04 0.00
CA GLU A 148 6.72 -5.90 0.94
C GLU A 148 7.30 -5.10 2.09
N ARG A 149 7.26 -5.70 3.27
CA ARG A 149 7.79 -5.07 4.48
C ARG A 149 9.29 -4.85 4.35
N VAL A 150 9.74 -3.63 4.58
CA VAL A 150 11.17 -3.29 4.68
C VAL A 150 11.69 -3.83 6.00
N LYS A 151 12.57 -4.83 5.95
CA LYS A 151 13.25 -5.35 7.14
C LYS A 151 14.24 -4.31 7.65
N LYS A 152 14.27 -4.10 8.97
CA LYS A 152 15.30 -3.31 9.65
C LYS A 152 16.62 -4.06 9.67
#